data_AF-A0A8T5PM08-F1
#
_entry.id   AF-A0A8T5PM08-F1
#
_cell.length_a   1.000
_cell.length_b   1.000
_cell.length_c   1.000
_cell.angle_alpha   90.00
_cell.angle_beta   90.00
_cell.angle_gamma   90.00
#
_symmetry.space_group_name_H-M   'P 1'
#
loop_
_entity.id
_entity.type
_entity.pdbx_description
1 polymer ?
#
loop_
_entity_poly.entity_id
_entity_poly.type
_entity_poly.pdbx_seq_one_letter_code
_entity_poly.pdbx_strand_id
1 'polypeptide(L)' 'MFMAKRRKAKKAKKKRKAPKKPFGGMKICPDAHLGAVIGKACITPSQMTKKLWAYVKKKKLMKKK' A
#
# COMPACT_ATOMS: atom_id res chain seq x y z
N MET A 1 23.08 -18.66 -52.35
CA MET A 1 22.00 -18.77 -51.34
C MET A 1 22.63 -18.80 -49.95
N PHE A 2 22.49 -17.76 -49.13
CA PHE A 2 22.83 -17.83 -47.70
C PHE A 2 21.64 -17.33 -46.88
N MET A 3 20.91 -18.26 -46.29
CA MET A 3 19.73 -17.98 -45.47
C MET A 3 20.18 -17.66 -44.04
N ALA A 4 20.28 -16.38 -43.70
CA ALA A 4 20.65 -15.95 -42.36
C ALA A 4 19.47 -16.09 -41.38
N LYS A 5 19.56 -17.08 -40.48
CA LYS A 5 18.61 -17.35 -39.41
C LYS A 5 18.53 -16.15 -38.45
N ARG A 6 17.41 -15.41 -38.46
CA ARG A 6 17.15 -14.27 -37.57
C ARG A 6 17.20 -14.72 -36.10
N ARG A 7 18.22 -14.29 -35.36
CA ARG A 7 18.29 -14.47 -33.90
C ARG A 7 17.27 -13.54 -33.24
N LYS A 8 16.21 -14.09 -32.65
CA LYS A 8 15.29 -13.33 -31.79
C LYS A 8 16.07 -12.84 -30.56
N ALA A 9 16.38 -11.55 -30.52
CA ALA A 9 16.97 -10.91 -29.36
C ALA A 9 16.00 -11.00 -28.17
N LYS A 10 16.40 -11.69 -27.09
CA LYS A 10 15.67 -11.66 -25.82
C LYS A 10 15.73 -10.23 -25.28
N LYS A 11 14.58 -9.53 -25.25
CA LYS A 11 14.46 -8.24 -24.57
C LYS A 11 14.82 -8.43 -23.08
N ALA A 12 15.87 -7.76 -22.64
CA ALA A 12 16.26 -7.73 -21.24
C ALA A 12 15.10 -7.17 -20.40
N LYS A 13 14.59 -7.95 -19.43
CA LYS A 13 13.61 -7.47 -18.46
C LYS A 13 14.30 -6.43 -17.59
N LYS A 14 13.95 -5.16 -17.78
CA LYS A 14 14.34 -4.04 -16.92
C LYS A 14 13.99 -4.38 -15.47
N LYS A 15 15.00 -4.50 -14.60
CA LYS A 15 14.79 -4.71 -13.15
C LYS A 15 13.88 -3.58 -12.64
N ARG A 16 12.69 -3.95 -12.16
CA ARG A 16 11.77 -2.99 -11.52
C ARG A 16 12.48 -2.44 -10.28
N LYS A 17 12.61 -1.12 -10.20
CA LYS A 17 13.15 -0.45 -9.01
C LYS A 17 12.36 -0.94 -7.79
N ALA A 18 13.06 -1.24 -6.70
CA ALA A 18 12.43 -1.64 -5.45
C ALA A 18 11.31 -0.64 -5.10
N PRO A 19 10.12 -1.11 -4.67
CA PRO A 19 9.06 -0.21 -4.29
C PRO A 19 9.56 0.70 -3.17
N LYS A 20 9.48 2.01 -3.38
CA LYS A 20 9.83 2.99 -2.36
C LYS A 20 8.93 2.74 -1.14
N LYS A 21 9.51 2.75 0.05
CA LYS A 21 8.75 2.60 1.30
C LYS A 21 7.70 3.71 1.36
N PRO A 22 6.41 3.38 1.51
CA PRO A 22 5.36 4.41 1.61
C PRO A 22 5.65 5.31 2.81
N PHE A 23 5.49 6.62 2.63
CA PHE A 23 5.77 7.64 3.65
C PHE A 23 7.17 7.58 4.27
N GLY A 24 8.20 7.13 3.54
CA GLY A 24 9.57 7.08 4.07
C GLY A 24 9.78 6.09 5.22
N GLY A 25 8.82 5.19 5.47
CA GLY A 25 8.87 4.27 6.62
C GLY A 25 8.34 4.86 7.94
N MET A 26 7.72 6.03 7.89
CA MET A 26 7.12 6.67 9.05
C MET A 26 6.00 5.80 9.63
N LYS A 27 6.03 5.59 10.95
CA LYS A 27 5.00 4.87 11.71
C LYS A 27 4.43 5.82 12.75
N ILE A 28 3.12 5.80 12.89
CA ILE A 28 2.39 6.61 13.86
C ILE A 28 1.79 5.66 14.89
N CYS A 29 2.01 5.95 16.16
CA CYS A 29 1.41 5.23 17.26
C CYS A 29 0.14 5.95 17.71
N PRO A 30 -1.03 5.30 17.66
CA PRO A 30 -2.28 5.92 18.09
C PRO A 30 -2.31 6.08 19.61
N ASP A 31 -2.98 7.13 20.08
CA ASP A 31 -3.24 7.35 21.51
C ASP A 31 -4.26 6.32 22.06
N ALA A 32 -4.58 6.40 23.35
CA ALA A 32 -5.50 5.47 24.00
C ALA A 32 -6.90 5.43 23.36
N HIS A 33 -7.47 6.58 23.01
CA HIS A 33 -8.81 6.69 22.44
C HIS A 33 -8.84 6.17 21.00
N LEU A 34 -7.88 6.60 20.17
CA LEU A 34 -7.79 6.10 18.80
C LEU A 34 -7.44 4.60 18.79
N GLY A 35 -6.57 4.16 19.68
CA GLY A 35 -6.17 2.77 19.85
C GLY A 35 -7.32 1.84 20.23
N ALA A 36 -8.36 2.33 20.92
CA ALA A 36 -9.58 1.57 21.18
C ALA A 36 -10.36 1.26 19.89
N VAL A 37 -10.20 2.08 18.84
CA VAL A 37 -10.90 1.93 17.56
C VAL A 37 -10.10 1.12 16.54
N ILE A 38 -8.78 1.34 16.45
CA ILE A 38 -7.92 0.75 15.40
C ILE A 38 -6.80 -0.17 15.91
N GLY A 39 -6.68 -0.34 17.24
CA GLY A 39 -5.62 -1.06 17.93
C GLY A 39 -4.44 -0.17 18.30
N LYS A 40 -3.66 -0.57 19.31
CA LYS A 40 -2.52 0.18 19.88
C LYS A 40 -1.20 0.06 19.10
N ALA A 41 -1.18 -0.74 18.04
CA ALA A 41 0.04 -0.98 17.27
C ALA A 41 0.45 0.28 16.48
N CYS A 42 1.74 0.59 16.46
CA CYS A 42 2.27 1.65 15.59
C CYS A 42 2.20 1.23 14.12
N ILE A 43 1.38 1.94 13.36
CA ILE A 43 1.03 1.60 11.98
C ILE A 43 1.42 2.72 11.03
N THR A 44 1.51 2.39 9.74
CA THR A 44 1.72 3.41 8.70
C THR A 44 0.48 4.31 8.55
N PRO A 45 0.62 5.57 8.11
CA PRO A 45 -0.51 6.46 7.86
C PRO A 45 -1.57 5.85 6.93
N SER A 46 -1.14 5.12 5.90
CA SER A 46 -2.07 4.43 4.98
C SER A 46 -2.92 3.36 5.68
N GLN A 47 -2.32 2.58 6.57
CA GLN A 47 -3.05 1.58 7.35
C GLN A 47 -4.02 2.24 8.34
N MET A 48 -3.62 3.37 8.93
CA MET A 48 -4.47 4.14 9.85
C MET A 48 -5.77 4.57 9.16
N THR A 49 -5.66 5.22 8.00
CA THR A 49 -6.83 5.66 7.21
C THR A 49 -7.74 4.47 6.83
N LYS A 50 -7.16 3.34 6.40
CA LYS A 50 -7.93 2.14 6.04
C LYS A 50 -8.74 1.59 7.21
N LYS A 51 -8.13 1.48 8.40
CA LYS A 51 -8.81 0.99 9.60
C LYS A 51 -9.91 1.95 10.05
N LEU A 52 -9.65 3.26 10.00
CA LEU A 52 -10.64 4.28 10.34
C LEU A 52 -11.87 4.21 9.42
N TRP A 53 -11.64 4.13 8.10
CA TRP A 53 -12.73 3.99 7.12
C TRP A 53 -13.52 2.71 7.30
N ALA A 54 -12.85 1.59 7.63
CA ALA A 54 -13.53 0.34 7.93
C ALA A 54 -14.43 0.47 9.17
N TYR A 55 -13.96 1.13 10.22
CA TYR A 55 -14.75 1.40 11.42
C TYR A 55 -15.97 2.28 11.12
N VAL A 56 -15.76 3.41 10.42
CA VAL A 56 -16.81 4.36 10.04
C VAL A 56 -17.90 3.69 9.21
N LYS A 57 -17.52 2.88 8.21
CA LYS A 57 -18.46 2.12 7.38
C LYS A 57 -19.20 1.05 8.17
N LYS A 58 -18.49 0.26 8.99
CA LYS A 58 -19.09 -0.81 9.83
C LYS A 58 -20.13 -0.25 10.80
N LYS A 59 -19.85 0.92 11.38
CA LYS A 59 -20.74 1.60 12.32
C LYS A 59 -21.78 2.50 11.63
N LYS A 60 -21.79 2.57 10.29
CA LYS A 60 -22.68 3.44 9.49
C LYS A 60 -22.68 4.89 9.98
N LEU A 61 -21.52 5.39 10.43
CA LEU A 61 -21.36 6.75 10.97
C LEU A 61 -21.39 7.82 9.86
N MET A 62 -21.42 7.42 8.60
CA MET A 62 -21.61 8.32 7.48
C MET A 62 -23.09 8.70 7.43
N LYS A 63 -23.37 9.98 7.66
CA LYS A 63 -24.71 10.54 7.54
C LYS A 63 -25.19 10.36 6.09
N LYS A 64 -26.35 9.73 5.91
CA LYS A 64 -27.02 9.62 4.61
C LYS A 64 -27.79 10.94 4.42
N LYS A 65 -27.32 11.76 3.49
CA LYS A 65 -28.08 12.95 3.05
C LYS A 65 -29.13 12.52 2.04
#